data_AF-A0A0S9C9X3-F1
#
_entry.id   AF-A0A0S9C9X3-F1
#
_cell.length_a   1.000
_cell.length_b   1.000
_cell.length_c   1.000
_cell.angle_alpha   90.00
_cell.angle_beta   90.00
_cell.angle_gamma   90.00
#
_symmetry.space_group_name_H-M   'P 1'
#
loop_
_entity.id
_entity.type
_entity.pdbx_description
1 polymer ?
#
loop_
_entity_poly.entity_id
_entity_poly.type
_entity_poly.pdbx_seq_one_letter_code
_entity_poly.pdbx_strand_id
1 'polypeptide(L)'
;MSGSVNLLLLLSALISALTGTGASVRQPQVAQTVAQQVNAAAIAGAARRIAARPAQVDVTVADQVAAPRARAFTFVAAQPIFASRRRE
;
A
#
# COMPACT_ATOMS: atom_id res chain seq x y z
N MET A 1 5.10 63.28 -7.26
CA MET A 1 4.74 61.87 -7.52
C MET A 1 4.76 61.06 -6.21
N SER A 2 3.96 61.41 -5.17
CA SER A 2 4.30 60.88 -3.83
C SER A 2 3.17 60.44 -2.90
N GLY A 3 1.90 60.77 -3.17
CA GLY A 3 0.80 60.34 -2.29
C GLY A 3 0.33 58.91 -2.59
N SER A 4 -0.13 58.69 -3.82
CA SER A 4 -0.75 57.44 -4.28
C SER A 4 0.23 56.26 -4.26
N VAL A 5 1.49 56.51 -4.62
CA VAL A 5 2.54 55.47 -4.65
C VAL A 5 2.89 55.01 -3.24
N ASN A 6 2.96 55.91 -2.27
CA ASN A 6 3.26 55.56 -0.88
C ASN A 6 2.09 54.78 -0.24
N LEU A 7 0.85 55.15 -0.58
CA LEU A 7 -0.33 54.41 -0.14
C LEU A 7 -0.33 52.97 -0.68
N LEU A 8 0.01 52.78 -1.95
CA LEU A 8 0.09 51.44 -2.57
C LEU A 8 1.19 50.58 -1.95
N LEU A 9 2.34 51.17 -1.63
CA LEU A 9 3.43 50.47 -0.93
C LEU A 9 3.00 50.05 0.48
N LEU A 10 2.32 50.93 1.20
CA LEU A 10 1.84 50.65 2.56
C LEU A 10 0.74 49.58 2.55
N LEU A 11 -0.18 49.62 1.58
CA LEU A 11 -1.19 48.59 1.39
C LEU A 11 -0.57 47.24 1.03
N SER A 12 0.45 47.24 0.17
CA SER A 12 1.18 46.03 -0.22
C SER A 12 1.94 45.42 0.96
N ALA A 13 2.57 46.26 1.79
CA ALA A 13 3.25 45.82 3.01
C ALA A 13 2.27 45.22 4.04
N LEU A 14 1.08 45.81 4.20
CA LEU A 14 0.03 45.31 5.10
C LEU A 14 -0.50 43.94 4.67
N ILE A 15 -0.79 43.77 3.38
CA ILE A 15 -1.26 42.49 2.82
C ILE A 15 -0.16 41.42 2.95
N SER A 16 1.10 41.79 2.73
CA SER A 16 2.26 40.89 2.89
C SER A 16 2.43 40.44 4.35
N ALA A 17 2.32 41.35 5.32
CA ALA A 17 2.42 41.01 6.74
C ALA A 17 1.25 40.13 7.23
N LEU A 18 0.02 40.39 6.77
CA LEU A 18 -1.16 39.62 7.13
C LEU A 18 -1.17 38.20 6.52
N THR A 19 -0.63 38.06 5.30
CA THR A 19 -0.54 36.76 4.62
C THR A 19 0.69 35.96 5.05
N GLY A 20 1.80 36.62 5.38
CA GLY A 20 3.03 35.98 5.88
C GLY A 20 2.87 35.33 7.25
N THR A 21 2.03 35.90 8.13
CA THR A 21 1.73 35.32 9.45
C THR A 21 0.84 34.07 9.35
N GLY A 22 -0.12 34.03 8.41
CA GLY A 22 -0.96 32.85 8.17
C GLY A 22 -0.21 31.66 7.55
N ALA A 23 0.80 31.91 6.72
CA ALA A 23 1.64 30.88 6.11
C ALA A 23 2.64 30.24 7.09
N SER A 24 3.01 30.94 8.17
CA SER A 24 3.92 30.42 9.21
C SER A 24 3.19 29.57 10.26
N VAL A 25 1.90 29.82 10.49
CA VAL A 25 1.09 29.11 11.51
C VAL A 25 0.63 27.73 11.05
N ARG A 26 0.47 27.51 9.74
CA ARG A 26 0.37 26.15 9.20
C ARG A 26 1.79 25.75 8.82
N GLN A 27 2.30 24.63 9.33
CA GLN A 27 3.55 24.02 8.85
C GLN A 27 3.23 22.97 7.76
N PRO A 28 2.82 23.35 6.55
CA PRO A 28 2.51 22.39 5.50
C PRO A 28 3.78 21.62 5.07
N GLN A 29 4.97 22.22 5.16
CA GLN A 29 6.22 21.54 4.81
C GLN A 29 6.50 20.31 5.67
N VAL A 30 6.22 20.35 6.99
CA VAL A 30 6.47 19.20 7.87
C VAL A 30 5.49 18.06 7.56
N ALA A 31 4.20 18.38 7.39
CA ALA A 31 3.20 17.39 7.02
C ALA A 31 3.48 16.77 5.62
N GLN A 32 3.92 17.58 4.65
CA GLN A 32 4.26 17.12 3.31
C GLN A 32 5.53 16.26 3.29
N THR A 33 6.56 16.62 4.05
CA THR A 33 7.80 15.84 4.14
C THR A 33 7.56 14.48 4.80
N VAL A 34 6.77 14.42 5.88
CA VAL A 34 6.37 13.15 6.50
C VAL A 34 5.55 12.28 5.53
N ALA A 35 4.60 12.87 4.80
CA ALA A 35 3.82 12.13 3.81
C ALA A 35 4.70 11.54 2.69
N GLN A 36 5.70 12.29 2.22
CA GLN A 36 6.67 11.81 1.23
C GLN A 36 7.55 10.68 1.78
N GLN A 37 8.02 10.79 3.02
CA GLN A 37 8.82 9.74 3.67
C GLN A 37 8.02 8.43 3.87
N VAL A 38 6.77 8.54 4.29
CA VAL A 38 5.87 7.38 4.45
C VAL A 38 5.64 6.68 3.11
N ASN A 39 5.42 7.46 2.04
CA ASN A 39 5.23 6.89 0.70
C ASN A 39 6.48 6.16 0.22
N ALA A 40 7.67 6.76 0.36
CA ALA A 40 8.94 6.11 0.01
C ALA A 40 9.17 4.81 0.79
N ALA A 41 8.87 4.80 2.09
CA ALA A 41 8.96 3.59 2.92
C ALA A 41 7.96 2.52 2.50
N ALA A 42 6.74 2.90 2.13
CA ALA A 42 5.72 1.97 1.65
C ALA A 42 6.12 1.30 0.32
N ILE A 43 6.68 2.09 -0.62
CA ILE A 43 7.18 1.59 -1.91
C ILE A 43 8.34 0.61 -1.68
N ALA A 44 9.33 0.98 -0.87
CA ALA A 44 10.47 0.11 -0.56
C ALA A 44 10.02 -1.19 0.14
N GLY A 45 9.06 -1.10 1.06
CA GLY A 45 8.46 -2.26 1.72
C GLY A 45 7.70 -3.18 0.76
N ALA A 46 6.98 -2.61 -0.22
CA ALA A 46 6.27 -3.38 -1.24
C ALA A 46 7.24 -4.15 -2.14
N ALA A 47 8.31 -3.50 -2.62
CA ALA A 47 9.34 -4.15 -3.43
C ALA A 47 9.99 -5.32 -2.69
N ARG A 48 10.31 -5.16 -1.41
CA ARG A 48 10.89 -6.24 -0.58
C ARG A 48 9.94 -7.42 -0.41
N ARG A 49 8.64 -7.17 -0.22
CA ARG A 49 7.63 -8.25 -0.12
C ARG A 49 7.49 -9.02 -1.43
N ILE A 50 7.55 -8.33 -2.57
CA ILE A 50 7.50 -8.97 -3.89
C ILE A 50 8.74 -9.85 -4.09
N ALA A 51 9.92 -9.33 -3.78
CA ALA A 51 11.18 -10.07 -3.91
C ALA A 51 11.26 -11.30 -2.97
N ALA A 52 10.64 -11.23 -1.79
CA ALA A 52 10.62 -12.31 -0.82
C ALA A 52 9.43 -13.28 -0.98
N ARG A 53 8.51 -13.04 -1.93
CA ARG A 53 7.36 -13.92 -2.14
C ARG A 53 7.86 -15.25 -2.70
N PRO A 54 7.44 -16.40 -2.14
CA PRO A 54 7.67 -17.69 -2.77
C PRO A 54 7.16 -17.65 -4.22
N ALA A 55 8.05 -17.94 -5.17
CA ALA A 55 7.67 -18.05 -6.57
C ALA A 55 6.71 -19.23 -6.72
N GLN A 56 5.50 -18.96 -7.22
CA GLN A 56 4.66 -20.04 -7.74
C GLN A 56 5.21 -20.35 -9.13
N VAL A 57 5.85 -21.51 -9.26
CA VAL A 57 6.27 -22.00 -10.56
C VAL A 57 5.01 -22.42 -11.30
N ASP A 58 4.59 -21.60 -12.26
CA ASP A 58 3.49 -21.96 -13.14
C ASP A 58 3.97 -23.09 -14.06
N VAL A 59 3.21 -24.19 -14.03
CA VAL A 59 3.49 -25.37 -14.84
C VAL A 59 3.24 -25.02 -16.31
N THR A 60 4.25 -25.19 -17.17
CA THR A 60 4.10 -24.88 -18.59
C THR A 60 3.11 -25.83 -19.25
N VAL A 61 2.54 -25.42 -20.39
CA VAL A 61 1.63 -26.29 -21.16
C VAL A 61 2.31 -27.61 -21.55
N ALA A 62 3.62 -27.58 -21.86
CA ALA A 62 4.39 -28.77 -22.18
C ALA A 62 4.49 -29.73 -20.98
N ASP A 63 4.71 -29.20 -19.78
CA ASP A 63 4.77 -30.00 -18.55
C ASP A 63 3.42 -30.65 -18.22
N GLN A 64 2.30 -29.96 -18.49
CA GLN A 64 0.95 -30.52 -18.29
C GLN A 64 0.64 -31.66 -19.26
N VAL A 65 1.15 -31.59 -20.49
CA VAL A 65 0.98 -32.67 -21.49
C VAL A 65 1.84 -33.88 -21.15
N ALA A 66 3.04 -33.66 -20.59
CA ALA A 66 3.94 -34.72 -20.16
C ALA A 66 3.54 -35.35 -18.82
N ALA A 67 2.72 -34.67 -18.01
CA ALA A 67 2.24 -35.19 -16.74
C ALA A 67 1.40 -36.47 -16.96
N PRO A 68 1.64 -37.54 -16.19
CA PRO A 68 0.81 -38.73 -16.25
C PRO A 68 -0.66 -38.35 -16.00
N ARG A 69 -1.56 -38.73 -16.92
CA ARG A 69 -3.01 -38.55 -16.75
C ARG A 69 -3.41 -39.08 -15.37
N ALA A 70 -4.15 -38.24 -14.64
CA ALA A 70 -4.49 -38.37 -13.22
C ALA A 70 -4.48 -39.81 -12.69
N ARG A 71 -3.67 -40.03 -11.63
CA ARG A 71 -3.70 -41.28 -10.86
C ARG A 71 -5.08 -41.40 -10.22
N ALA A 72 -5.84 -42.43 -10.60
CA ALA A 72 -7.12 -42.70 -9.98
C ALA A 72 -6.88 -43.12 -8.52
N PHE A 73 -7.36 -42.32 -7.57
CA PHE A 73 -7.43 -42.69 -6.16
C PHE A 73 -8.81 -43.29 -5.91
N THR A 74 -8.86 -44.60 -5.68
CA THR A 74 -10.07 -45.26 -5.21
C THR A 74 -10.24 -44.96 -3.73
N PHE A 75 -11.19 -44.10 -3.38
CA PHE A 75 -11.60 -43.93 -2.00
C PHE A 75 -12.39 -45.16 -1.56
N VAL A 76 -11.79 -45.98 -0.70
CA VAL A 76 -12.53 -47.04 0.00
C VAL A 76 -13.35 -46.36 1.10
N ALA A 77 -14.62 -46.74 1.25
CA ALA A 77 -15.46 -46.22 2.31
C ALA A 77 -14.84 -46.52 3.68
N ALA A 78 -14.27 -45.50 4.32
CA ALA A 78 -13.83 -45.59 5.69
C ALA A 78 -15.07 -45.56 6.57
N GLN A 79 -15.32 -46.65 7.28
CA GLN A 79 -16.44 -46.71 8.22
C GLN A 79 -16.28 -45.60 9.27
N PRO A 80 -17.34 -44.86 9.63
CA PRO A 80 -17.24 -43.78 10.62
C PRO A 80 -16.70 -44.31 11.95
N ILE A 81 -15.85 -43.53 12.63
CA ILE A 81 -15.17 -43.93 13.88
C ILE A 81 -16.13 -44.37 15.01
N PHE A 82 -17.38 -43.92 14.95
CA PHE A 82 -18.42 -44.26 15.91
C PHE A 82 -19.24 -45.49 15.54
N ALA A 83 -19.09 -46.04 14.33
CA ALA A 83 -19.92 -47.14 13.85
C ALA A 83 -19.57 -48.49 14.53
N SER A 84 -18.37 -48.60 15.11
CA SER A 84 -17.96 -49.73 15.95
C SER A 84 -18.26 -49.53 17.44
N ARG A 85 -18.74 -48.35 17.85
CA ARG A 85 -19.06 -48.10 19.25
C ARG A 85 -20.45 -48.66 19.57
N ARG A 86 -20.48 -49.64 20.47
CA ARG A 86 -21.72 -50.11 21.10
C ARG A 86 -22.34 -48.93 21.85
N ARG A 87 -23.60 -48.60 21.53
CA ARG A 87 -24.38 -47.62 22.29
C ARG A 87 -24.81 -48.31 23.57
N GLU A 88 -24.15 -47.97 24.66
CA GLU A 88 -24.53 -48.32 26.04
C GLU A 88 -25.13 -47.10 26.71
#